data_AF-A0A7R9VGN4-F1
#
_entry.id   AF-A0A7R9VGN4-F1
#
_cell.length_a   1.000
_cell.length_b   1.000
_cell.length_c   1.000
_cell.angle_alpha   90.00
_cell.angle_beta   90.00
_cell.angle_gamma   90.00
#
_symmetry.space_group_name_H-M   'P 1'
#
loop_
_entity.id
_entity.type
_entity.pdbx_description
1 polymer ?
#
loop_
_entity_poly.entity_id
_entity_poly.type
_entity_poly.pdbx_seq_one_letter_code
_entity_poly.pdbx_strand_id
1 'polypeptide(L)'
;TTTARALQHLHVEHNMVHGDLKPRNIVRIASHFSLIDFDSSARMGDPVSTDKVSTGYCPPELGKAIFSEERSLQDLEMKRDDLVKDLQAIESSSVRTFIENELSATKEAIVMLEAGMSGLPKAHPTHDIWSFGCFMYYLLTGTSLFKLDDADCLSSAEEE
;
A
#
# COMPACT_ATOMS: atom_id res chain seq x y z
N THR A 1 -1.17 -9.31 -27.41
CA THR A 1 -0.59 -8.52 -26.30
C THR A 1 -0.68 -9.33 -25.02
N THR A 2 0.41 -9.44 -24.27
CA THR A 2 0.45 -10.10 -22.96
C THR A 2 0.15 -9.08 -21.85
N THR A 3 -0.26 -9.54 -20.66
CA THR A 3 -0.43 -8.68 -19.48
C THR A 3 0.80 -7.82 -19.20
N ALA A 4 1.99 -8.41 -19.27
CA ALA A 4 3.26 -7.68 -19.07
C ALA A 4 3.45 -6.53 -20.08
N ARG A 5 3.08 -6.72 -21.35
CA ARG A 5 3.17 -5.66 -22.37
C ARG A 5 2.12 -4.56 -22.15
N ALA A 6 0.93 -4.92 -21.68
CA ALA A 6 -0.10 -3.94 -21.34
C ALA A 6 0.33 -3.05 -20.15
N LEU A 7 0.91 -3.66 -19.11
CA LEU A 7 1.50 -2.93 -17.98
C LEU A 7 2.66 -2.04 -18.42
N GLN A 8 3.60 -2.57 -19.21
CA GLN A 8 4.71 -1.78 -19.74
C GLN A 8 4.21 -0.56 -20.52
N HIS A 9 3.17 -0.73 -21.35
CA HIS A 9 2.56 0.38 -22.08
C HIS A 9 1.97 1.43 -21.13
N LEU A 10 1.23 1.02 -20.11
CA LEU A 10 0.68 1.91 -19.08
C LEU A 10 1.80 2.70 -18.36
N HIS A 11 2.88 2.00 -18.00
CA HIS A 11 3.99 2.58 -17.26
C HIS A 11 4.82 3.55 -18.12
N VAL A 12 5.23 3.12 -19.31
CA VAL A 12 6.19 3.85 -20.16
C VAL A 12 5.51 4.95 -20.95
N GLU A 13 4.36 4.68 -21.55
CA GLU A 13 3.71 5.63 -22.47
C GLU A 13 2.78 6.61 -21.75
N HIS A 14 2.23 6.22 -20.60
CA HIS A 14 1.24 7.04 -19.86
C HIS A 14 1.74 7.55 -18.50
N ASN A 15 2.89 7.09 -18.02
CA ASN A 15 3.42 7.43 -16.69
C ASN A 15 2.40 7.19 -15.57
N MET A 16 1.68 6.07 -15.67
CA MET A 16 0.63 5.66 -14.74
C MET A 16 0.91 4.30 -14.14
N VAL A 17 0.33 4.05 -12.97
CA VAL A 17 0.28 2.75 -12.29
C VAL A 17 -1.18 2.31 -12.28
N HIS A 18 -1.45 1.02 -12.49
CA HIS A 18 -2.81 0.48 -12.44
C HIS A 18 -3.35 0.49 -11.02
N GLY A 19 -2.55 0.06 -10.04
CA GLY A 19 -2.83 0.20 -8.61
C GLY A 19 -3.73 -0.87 -7.98
N ASP A 20 -4.36 -1.73 -8.78
CA ASP A 20 -5.19 -2.86 -8.31
C ASP A 20 -5.17 -4.02 -9.34
N LEU A 21 -3.95 -4.41 -9.75
CA LEU A 21 -3.80 -5.50 -10.70
C LEU A 21 -4.09 -6.84 -10.02
N LYS A 22 -5.07 -7.58 -10.53
CA LYS A 22 -5.47 -8.91 -10.05
C LYS A 22 -6.03 -9.73 -11.19
N PRO A 23 -6.16 -11.07 -11.07
CA PRO A 23 -6.69 -11.91 -12.14
C PRO A 23 -8.03 -11.42 -12.72
N ARG A 24 -8.92 -10.91 -11.87
CA ARG A 24 -10.24 -10.38 -12.29
C ARG A 24 -10.15 -9.13 -13.16
N ASN A 25 -9.06 -8.35 -13.04
CA ASN A 25 -8.83 -7.13 -13.81
C ASN A 25 -8.04 -7.38 -15.10
N ILE A 26 -7.83 -8.65 -15.47
CA ILE A 26 -7.16 -9.08 -16.68
C ILE A 26 -8.14 -9.91 -17.52
N VAL A 27 -8.62 -9.33 -18.63
CA VAL A 27 -9.56 -10.01 -19.52
C VAL A 27 -8.86 -10.54 -20.76
N ARG A 28 -9.26 -11.73 -21.21
CA ARG A 28 -8.80 -12.31 -22.47
C ARG A 28 -9.82 -12.06 -23.57
N ILE A 29 -9.45 -11.26 -24.56
CA ILE A 29 -10.22 -11.01 -25.78
C ILE A 29 -9.52 -11.72 -26.92
N ALA A 30 -10.12 -12.82 -27.38
CA ALA A 30 -9.51 -13.73 -28.37
C ALA A 30 -8.09 -14.17 -27.95
N SER A 31 -7.05 -13.77 -28.69
CA SER A 31 -5.64 -14.07 -28.41
C SER A 31 -4.91 -12.99 -27.62
N HIS A 32 -5.62 -11.98 -27.10
CA HIS A 32 -5.04 -10.82 -26.43
C HIS A 32 -5.50 -10.72 -24.98
N PHE A 33 -4.60 -10.28 -24.09
CA PHE A 33 -4.94 -9.88 -22.73
C PHE A 33 -5.02 -8.35 -22.66
N SER A 34 -6.07 -7.86 -22.00
CA SER A 34 -6.33 -6.45 -21.76
C SER A 34 -6.53 -6.20 -20.27
N LEU A 35 -6.00 -5.07 -19.80
CA LEU A 35 -6.25 -4.57 -18.44
C LEU A 35 -7.59 -3.83 -18.43
N ILE A 36 -8.36 -4.01 -17.36
CA ILE A 36 -9.61 -3.30 -17.09
C ILE A 36 -9.57 -2.72 -15.68
N ASP A 37 -10.57 -1.90 -15.33
CA ASP A 37 -10.75 -1.36 -13.97
C ASP A 37 -9.60 -0.44 -13.50
N PHE A 38 -9.63 0.81 -13.98
CA PHE A 38 -8.63 1.84 -13.70
C PHE A 38 -9.03 2.78 -12.53
N ASP A 39 -10.01 2.39 -11.71
CA ASP A 39 -10.51 3.21 -10.59
C ASP A 39 -9.42 3.50 -9.54
N SER A 40 -8.47 2.58 -9.36
CA SER A 40 -7.34 2.71 -8.43
C SER A 40 -6.06 3.21 -9.10
N SER A 41 -6.13 3.62 -10.37
CA SER A 41 -4.96 4.08 -11.11
C SER A 41 -4.53 5.48 -10.70
N ALA A 42 -3.20 5.66 -10.63
CA ALA A 42 -2.59 6.92 -10.21
C ALA A 42 -1.42 7.28 -11.15
N ARG A 43 -1.13 8.58 -11.30
CA ARG A 43 0.09 9.00 -11.98
C ARG A 43 1.29 8.68 -11.09
N MET A 44 2.38 8.24 -11.69
CA MET A 44 3.60 7.95 -10.93
C MET A 44 4.05 9.19 -10.13
N GLY A 45 4.30 9.00 -8.84
CA GLY A 45 4.67 10.06 -7.91
C GLY A 45 3.50 10.64 -7.09
N ASP A 46 2.26 10.48 -7.54
CA ASP A 46 1.07 10.87 -6.77
C ASP A 46 0.80 9.85 -5.66
N PRO A 47 0.13 10.22 -4.54
CA PRO A 47 -0.30 9.26 -3.53
C PRO A 47 -1.21 8.17 -4.13
N VAL A 48 -1.02 6.91 -3.74
CA VAL A 48 -1.96 5.84 -4.11
C VAL A 48 -3.22 5.89 -3.25
N SER A 49 -4.35 5.41 -3.79
CA SER A 49 -5.57 5.21 -3.01
C SER A 49 -5.47 3.96 -2.14
N THR A 50 -6.03 4.02 -0.93
CA THR A 50 -6.21 2.86 -0.04
C THR A 50 -7.65 2.36 0.04
N ASP A 51 -8.62 3.10 -0.52
CA ASP A 51 -10.06 2.86 -0.31
C ASP A 51 -10.61 1.68 -1.12
N LYS A 52 -9.92 1.30 -2.20
CA LYS A 52 -10.34 0.24 -3.14
C LYS A 52 -9.14 -0.61 -3.56
N VAL A 53 -8.55 -1.32 -2.61
CA VAL A 53 -7.37 -2.17 -2.86
C VAL A 53 -7.67 -3.61 -2.50
N SER A 54 -7.34 -4.52 -3.42
CA SER A 54 -7.39 -5.96 -3.17
C SER A 54 -6.17 -6.36 -2.35
N THR A 55 -6.33 -6.44 -1.02
CA THR A 55 -5.19 -6.60 -0.09
C THR A 55 -4.37 -7.87 -0.35
N GLY A 56 -4.95 -8.89 -0.98
CA GLY A 56 -4.27 -10.11 -1.41
C GLY A 56 -3.22 -9.93 -2.52
N TYR A 57 -3.30 -8.84 -3.28
CA TYR A 57 -2.40 -8.52 -4.39
C TYR A 57 -1.61 -7.24 -4.14
N CYS A 58 -1.85 -6.55 -3.02
CA CYS A 58 -1.16 -5.30 -2.70
C CYS A 58 0.30 -5.55 -2.32
N PRO A 59 1.22 -4.64 -2.68
CA PRO A 59 2.60 -4.73 -2.27
C PRO A 59 2.75 -4.42 -0.76
N PRO A 60 3.81 -4.91 -0.10
CA PRO A 60 3.95 -4.80 1.36
C PRO A 60 4.02 -3.36 1.86
N GLU A 61 4.57 -2.42 1.07
CA GLU A 61 4.58 -0.99 1.41
C GLU A 61 3.18 -0.37 1.46
N LEU A 62 2.27 -0.83 0.59
CA LEU A 62 0.87 -0.43 0.59
C LEU A 62 0.09 -1.17 1.68
N GLY A 63 0.35 -2.46 1.86
CA GLY A 63 -0.19 -3.23 2.97
C GLY A 63 0.16 -2.58 4.32
N LYS A 64 1.39 -2.10 4.49
CA LYS A 64 1.77 -1.35 5.70
C LYS A 64 0.92 -0.09 5.88
N ALA A 65 0.56 0.61 4.82
CA ALA A 65 -0.29 1.81 4.92
C ALA A 65 -1.76 1.45 5.20
N ILE A 66 -2.28 0.36 4.63
CA ILE A 66 -3.65 -0.12 4.83
C ILE A 66 -3.85 -0.69 6.25
N PHE A 67 -2.89 -1.47 6.74
CA PHE A 67 -2.97 -2.18 8.03
C PHE A 67 -2.28 -1.47 9.19
N SER A 68 -1.52 -0.40 8.94
CA SER A 68 -1.20 0.54 10.01
C SER A 68 -2.51 1.26 10.30
N GLU A 69 -3.28 0.70 11.23
CA GLU A 69 -4.53 1.25 11.77
C GLU A 69 -4.56 2.78 11.67
N GLU A 70 -5.71 3.31 11.21
CA GLU A 70 -6.07 4.72 11.26
C GLU A 70 -5.57 5.32 12.58
N ARG A 71 -4.36 5.89 12.57
CA ARG A 71 -4.01 6.81 13.65
C ARG A 71 -4.87 8.00 13.34
N SER A 72 -6.00 8.10 14.02
CA SER A 72 -6.73 9.35 14.01
C SER A 72 -5.72 10.44 14.40
N LEU A 73 -5.90 11.64 13.87
CA LEU A 73 -5.08 12.78 14.29
C LEU A 73 -5.00 12.86 15.83
N GLN A 74 -6.10 12.50 16.52
CA GLN A 74 -6.20 12.41 17.97
C GLN A 74 -5.23 11.39 18.59
N ASP A 75 -5.07 10.20 17.99
CA ASP A 75 -4.14 9.18 18.50
C ASP A 75 -2.68 9.62 18.35
N LEU A 76 -2.36 10.29 17.24
CA LEU A 76 -1.02 10.85 17.03
C LEU A 76 -0.74 12.02 17.97
N GLU A 77 -1.72 12.89 18.22
CA GLU A 77 -1.61 13.98 19.18
C GLU A 77 -1.42 13.45 20.61
N MET A 78 -2.17 12.40 20.99
CA MET A 78 -2.02 11.75 22.28
C MET A 78 -0.61 11.11 22.41
N LYS A 79 -0.17 10.37 21.38
CA LYS A 79 1.19 9.79 21.35
C LYS A 79 2.26 10.87 21.45
N ARG A 80 2.08 12.01 20.77
CA ARG A 80 3.01 13.16 20.85
C ARG A 80 3.11 13.66 22.28
N ASP A 81 1.98 13.83 22.96
CA ASP A 81 1.94 14.39 24.32
C ASP A 81 2.58 13.43 25.33
N ASP A 82 2.36 12.13 25.20
CA ASP A 82 3.01 11.10 26.00
C ASP A 82 4.54 11.10 25.78
N LEU A 83 5.00 11.15 24.52
CA LEU A 83 6.43 11.22 24.21
C LEU A 83 7.09 12.49 24.76
N VAL A 84 6.41 13.65 24.71
CA VAL A 84 6.91 14.90 25.28
C VAL A 84 7.05 14.79 26.80
N LYS A 85 6.09 14.14 27.46
CA LYS A 85 6.12 13.90 28.90
C LYS A 85 7.27 12.97 29.29
N ASP A 86 7.47 11.88 28.54
CA ASP A 86 8.57 10.94 28.77
C ASP A 86 9.94 11.62 28.59
N LEU A 87 10.07 12.49 27.58
CA LEU A 87 11.30 13.24 27.31
C LEU A 87 11.68 14.21 28.43
N GLN A 88 10.71 14.72 29.18
CA GLN A 88 10.93 15.55 30.37
C GLN A 88 11.35 14.72 31.59
N ALA A 89 10.94 13.45 31.67
CA ALA A 89 11.23 12.57 32.79
C ALA A 89 12.53 11.75 32.63
N ILE A 90 13.12 11.72 31.43
CA ILE A 90 14.27 10.86 31.11
C ILE A 90 15.61 11.54 31.33
N GLU A 91 16.45 10.86 32.11
CA GLU A 91 17.83 11.25 32.39
C GLU A 91 18.85 10.56 31.45
N SER A 92 18.52 9.37 30.92
CA SER A 92 19.42 8.60 30.04
C SER A 92 19.50 9.19 28.63
N SER A 93 20.72 9.52 28.19
CA SER A 93 20.97 10.15 26.88
C SER A 93 20.60 9.26 25.69
N SER A 94 20.86 7.95 25.76
CA SER A 94 20.54 7.02 24.67
C SER A 94 19.03 6.84 24.48
N VAL A 95 18.28 6.76 25.58
CA VAL A 95 16.81 6.65 25.53
C VAL A 95 16.19 7.96 25.06
N ARG A 96 16.76 9.10 25.50
CA ARG A 96 16.35 10.43 25.05
C ARG A 96 16.40 10.54 23.52
N THR A 97 17.53 10.17 22.90
CA THR A 97 17.67 10.24 21.43
C THR A 97 16.65 9.38 20.69
N PHE A 98 16.30 8.20 21.22
CA PHE A 98 15.27 7.35 20.63
C PHE A 98 13.89 8.03 20.66
N ILE A 99 13.52 8.62 21.79
CA ILE A 99 12.25 9.32 21.97
C ILE A 99 12.20 10.60 21.13
N GLU A 100 13.32 11.32 21.00
CA GLU A 100 13.43 12.48 20.11
C GLU A 100 13.16 12.10 18.66
N ASN A 101 13.72 10.97 18.18
CA ASN A 101 13.49 10.48 16.83
C ASN A 101 12.03 10.05 16.62
N GLU A 102 11.44 9.30 17.55
CA GLU A 102 10.02 8.90 17.50
C GLU A 102 9.08 10.12 17.56
N LEU A 103 9.41 11.13 18.38
CA LEU A 103 8.66 12.37 18.48
C LEU A 103 8.74 13.18 17.18
N SER A 104 9.91 13.22 16.53
CA SER A 104 10.08 13.86 15.23
C SER A 104 9.22 13.18 14.16
N ALA A 105 9.29 11.85 14.06
CA ALA A 105 8.47 11.09 13.11
C ALA A 105 6.96 11.26 13.37
N THR A 106 6.56 11.34 14.64
CA THR A 106 5.16 11.57 15.04
C THR A 106 4.69 12.97 14.64
N LYS A 107 5.52 14.00 14.86
CA LYS A 107 5.23 15.39 14.44
C LYS A 107 5.11 15.52 12.93
N GLU A 108 6.02 14.88 12.17
CA GLU A 108 5.95 14.85 10.72
C GLU A 108 4.65 14.19 10.23
N ALA A 109 4.24 13.07 10.82
CA ALA A 109 2.99 12.41 10.48
C ALA A 109 1.75 13.29 10.73
N ILE A 110 1.72 14.03 11.84
CA ILE A 110 0.63 14.99 12.14
C ILE A 110 0.58 16.09 11.08
N VAL A 111 1.69 16.74 10.78
CA VAL A 111 1.76 17.83 9.78
C VAL A 111 1.31 17.34 8.40
N MET A 112 1.70 16.12 8.02
CA MET A 112 1.29 15.52 6.75
C MET A 112 -0.23 15.28 6.70
N LEU A 113 -0.82 14.73 7.76
CA LEU A 113 -2.26 14.52 7.87
C LEU A 113 -3.05 15.84 7.91
N GLU A 114 -2.60 16.85 8.66
CA GLU A 114 -3.20 18.19 8.71
C GLU A 114 -3.16 18.90 7.36
N ALA A 115 -2.07 18.71 6.59
CA ALA A 115 -1.93 19.24 5.25
C ALA A 115 -2.74 18.47 4.18
N GLY A 116 -3.49 17.43 4.57
CA GLY A 116 -4.17 16.53 3.64
C GLY A 116 -3.21 15.74 2.76
N MET A 117 -1.92 15.75 3.06
CA MET A 117 -0.90 14.92 2.44
C MET A 117 -0.92 13.57 3.14
N SER A 118 -1.77 12.68 2.63
CA SER A 118 -1.84 11.31 3.12
C SER A 118 -0.42 10.71 3.13
N GLY A 119 0.07 10.20 4.27
CA GLY A 119 1.36 9.49 4.38
C GLY A 119 1.43 8.17 3.60
N LEU A 120 0.57 8.05 2.58
CA LEU A 120 0.43 6.93 1.68
C LEU A 120 1.66 6.83 0.77
N PRO A 121 2.05 5.61 0.39
CA PRO A 121 3.12 5.43 -0.56
C PRO A 121 2.77 6.11 -1.88
N LYS A 122 3.79 6.67 -2.52
CA LYS A 122 3.65 7.24 -3.86
C LYS A 122 3.47 6.13 -4.88
N ALA A 123 2.64 6.35 -5.88
CA ALA A 123 2.45 5.45 -7.00
C ALA A 123 3.79 5.21 -7.69
N HIS A 124 4.20 3.95 -7.72
CA HIS A 124 5.44 3.51 -8.34
C HIS A 124 5.19 2.23 -9.16
N PRO A 125 5.87 2.03 -10.31
CA PRO A 125 5.72 0.83 -11.13
C PRO A 125 5.85 -0.49 -10.37
N THR A 126 6.65 -0.51 -9.30
CA THR A 126 6.88 -1.71 -8.48
C THR A 126 5.61 -2.23 -7.82
N HIS A 127 4.60 -1.38 -7.61
CA HIS A 127 3.31 -1.81 -7.07
C HIS A 127 2.65 -2.81 -8.02
N ASP A 128 2.52 -2.46 -9.30
CA ASP A 128 1.96 -3.36 -10.30
C ASP A 128 2.88 -4.57 -10.58
N ILE A 129 4.20 -4.42 -10.45
CA ILE A 129 5.15 -5.54 -10.63
C ILE A 129 4.96 -6.60 -9.53
N TRP A 130 4.75 -6.17 -8.28
CA TRP A 130 4.44 -7.10 -7.18
C TRP A 130 3.15 -7.86 -7.47
N SER A 131 2.07 -7.13 -7.78
CA SER A 131 0.77 -7.73 -8.09
C SER A 131 0.84 -8.65 -9.31
N PHE A 132 1.64 -8.29 -10.32
CA PHE A 132 1.94 -9.14 -11.47
C PHE A 132 2.67 -10.42 -11.06
N GLY A 133 3.58 -10.34 -10.08
CA GLY A 133 4.22 -11.51 -9.47
C GLY A 133 3.21 -12.46 -8.81
N CYS A 134 2.27 -11.93 -8.01
CA CYS A 134 1.18 -12.71 -7.42
C CYS A 134 0.29 -13.36 -8.51
N PHE A 135 -0.02 -12.64 -9.58
CA PHE A 135 -0.74 -13.18 -10.73
C PHE A 135 0.04 -14.30 -11.43
N MET A 136 1.34 -14.13 -11.66
CA MET A 136 2.18 -15.15 -12.27
C MET A 136 2.30 -16.39 -11.38
N TYR A 137 2.38 -16.22 -10.06
CA TYR A 137 2.32 -17.33 -9.11
C TYR A 137 1.03 -18.13 -9.32
N TYR A 138 -0.13 -17.46 -9.31
CA TYR A 138 -1.42 -18.10 -9.54
C TYR A 138 -1.48 -18.86 -10.87
N LEU A 139 -0.98 -18.27 -11.97
CA LEU A 139 -0.94 -18.95 -13.27
C LEU A 139 -0.06 -20.21 -13.28
N LEU A 140 1.01 -20.24 -12.49
CA LEU A 140 1.98 -21.33 -12.47
C LEU A 140 1.59 -22.45 -11.49
N THR A 141 0.92 -22.11 -10.38
CA THR A 141 0.59 -23.06 -9.32
C THR A 141 -0.89 -23.48 -9.31
N GLY A 142 -1.77 -22.66 -9.90
CA GLY A 142 -3.21 -22.81 -9.79
C GLY A 142 -3.78 -22.37 -8.43
N THR A 143 -2.96 -21.80 -7.53
CA THR A 143 -3.37 -21.34 -6.20
C THR A 143 -2.92 -19.91 -5.95
N SER A 144 -3.68 -19.14 -5.18
CA SER A 144 -3.27 -17.81 -4.72
C SER A 144 -2.04 -17.90 -3.82
N LEU A 145 -1.20 -16.86 -3.84
CA LEU A 145 0.00 -16.79 -2.99
C LEU A 145 -0.35 -16.69 -1.50
N PHE A 146 -1.45 -16.00 -1.19
CA PHE A 146 -2.01 -15.87 0.16
C PHE A 146 -3.42 -16.47 0.21
N LYS A 147 -3.92 -16.75 1.42
CA LYS A 147 -5.33 -17.13 1.63
C LYS A 147 -6.20 -15.89 1.45
N LEU A 148 -7.11 -15.95 0.48
CA LEU A 148 -7.96 -14.82 0.10
C LEU A 148 -9.44 -15.15 0.32
N ASP A 149 -10.23 -14.13 0.64
CA ASP A 149 -11.69 -14.19 0.56
C ASP A 149 -12.20 -13.97 -0.89
N ASP A 150 -13.52 -14.01 -1.06
CA ASP A 150 -14.17 -13.78 -2.37
C ASP A 150 -13.87 -12.36 -2.95
N ALA A 151 -13.57 -11.40 -2.07
CA ALA A 151 -13.25 -10.02 -2.41
C ALA A 151 -11.77 -9.80 -2.79
N ASP A 152 -10.95 -10.85 -2.92
CA ASP A 152 -9.49 -10.78 -3.12
C ASP A 152 -8.74 -10.10 -1.95
N CYS A 153 -9.33 -10.09 -0.75
CA CYS A 153 -8.71 -9.57 0.46
C CYS A 153 -8.05 -10.71 1.26
N LEU A 154 -7.01 -10.36 2.03
CA LEU A 154 -6.37 -11.30 2.94
C LEU A 154 -7.40 -11.79 3.98
N SER A 155 -7.63 -13.10 4.02
CA SER A 155 -8.51 -13.72 5.02
C SER A 155 -7.71 -14.06 6.29
N SER A 156 -8.31 -13.90 7.48
CA SER A 156 -7.73 -14.46 8.71
C SER A 156 -7.62 -15.98 8.61
N ALA A 157 -6.56 -16.54 9.19
CA ALA A 157 -6.27 -17.98 9.12
C ALA A 157 -7.22 -18.87 9.94
N GLU A 158 -8.32 -18.34 10.48
CA GLU A 158 -9.23 -19.05 11.35
C GLU A 158 -10.53 -19.36 10.61
N GLU A 159 -10.51 -20.41 9.80
CA GLU A 159 -11.70 -21.16 9.39
C GLU A 159 -11.17 -22.40 8.65
N GLU A 160 -10.84 -23.42 9.44
CA GLU A 160 -10.84 -24.86 9.11
C GLU A 160 -11.06 -25.65 10.39
#